data_AF-A0A2S2NGA1-F1
#
_entry.id   AF-A0A2S2NGA1-F1
#
_cell.length_a   1.000
_cell.length_b   1.000
_cell.length_c   1.000
_cell.angle_alpha   90.00
_cell.angle_beta   90.00
_cell.angle_gamma   90.00
#
_symmetry.space_group_name_H-M   'P 1'
#
loop_
_entity.id
_entity.type
_entity.pdbx_description
1 polymer ?
#
loop_
_entity_poly.entity_id
_entity_poly.type
_entity_poly.pdbx_seq_one_letter_code
_entity_poly.pdbx_strand_id
1 'polypeptide(L)'
;DEVYISHDICYDKISQQVIGPHKTVQVVMARGIFKSWKQVVFYKYDTPMTSDILLKIIINLYNIGYTVVSVTSDMGPTNMGLWKSMNVCHTNSSFNHPLMPNRRIHVFADAPHLLKLIRNNFLDHGFLL
;
A
#
# COMPACT_ATOMS: atom_id res chain seq x y z
N ASP A 1 -3.15 -2.23 0.52
CA ASP A 1 -3.48 -3.53 -0.08
C ASP A 1 -4.86 -3.43 -0.70
N GLU A 2 -5.14 -4.22 -1.72
CA GLU A 2 -6.45 -4.28 -2.38
C GLU A 2 -7.26 -5.44 -1.82
N VAL A 3 -8.52 -5.17 -1.47
CA VAL A 3 -9.46 -6.19 -0.97
C VAL A 3 -10.56 -6.37 -2.00
N TYR A 4 -10.79 -7.62 -2.43
CA TYR A 4 -11.91 -7.96 -3.30
C TYR A 4 -13.22 -7.93 -2.51
N ILE A 5 -14.25 -7.35 -3.11
CA ILE A 5 -15.60 -7.24 -2.54
C ILE A 5 -16.63 -7.88 -3.46
N SER A 6 -17.84 -8.13 -2.95
CA SER A 6 -18.94 -8.60 -3.79
C SER A 6 -19.33 -7.51 -4.79
N HIS A 7 -19.55 -7.90 -6.03
CA HIS A 7 -19.79 -6.98 -7.16
C HIS A 7 -21.25 -6.53 -7.23
N ASP A 8 -21.79 -6.16 -6.07
CA ASP A 8 -23.20 -5.84 -5.89
C ASP A 8 -23.43 -4.33 -5.96
N ILE A 9 -24.66 -3.95 -6.32
CA ILE A 9 -25.13 -2.56 -6.25
C ILE A 9 -25.84 -2.36 -4.92
N CYS A 10 -25.48 -1.31 -4.20
CA CYS A 10 -26.10 -0.92 -2.94
C CYS A 10 -26.67 0.49 -3.04
N TYR A 11 -27.85 0.74 -2.49
CA TYR A 11 -28.39 2.09 -2.35
C TYR A 11 -28.25 2.56 -0.90
N ASP A 12 -27.41 3.57 -0.68
CA ASP A 12 -27.30 4.24 0.61
C ASP A 12 -28.42 5.28 0.74
N LYS A 13 -29.40 4.95 1.57
CA LYS A 13 -30.58 5.80 1.82
C LYS A 13 -30.22 7.12 2.50
N ILE A 14 -29.18 7.15 3.33
CA ILE A 14 -28.84 8.33 4.15
C ILE A 14 -28.20 9.40 3.28
N SER A 15 -27.21 9.01 2.47
CA SER A 15 -26.55 9.91 1.52
C SER A 15 -27.27 10.02 0.18
N GLN A 16 -28.35 9.25 -0.01
CA GLN A 16 -29.15 9.16 -1.23
C GLN A 16 -28.33 8.83 -2.49
N GLN A 17 -27.34 7.95 -2.36
CA GLN A 17 -26.45 7.59 -3.47
C GLN A 17 -26.50 6.08 -3.77
N VAL A 18 -26.28 5.73 -5.04
CA VAL A 18 -26.04 4.36 -5.47
C VAL A 18 -24.53 4.10 -5.41
N ILE A 19 -24.14 3.01 -4.76
CA ILE A 19 -22.75 2.56 -4.60
C ILE A 19 -22.59 1.26 -5.39
N GLY A 20 -21.50 1.17 -6.16
CA GLY A 20 -21.18 -0.02 -6.94
C GLY A 20 -21.81 -0.06 -8.34
N PRO A 21 -21.62 -1.17 -9.07
CA PRO A 21 -20.86 -2.34 -8.62
C PRO A 21 -19.35 -2.08 -8.67
N HIS A 22 -18.65 -2.45 -7.60
CA HIS A 22 -17.20 -2.27 -7.47
C HIS A 22 -16.52 -3.64 -7.32
N LYS A 23 -15.27 -3.79 -7.78
CA LYS A 23 -14.54 -5.06 -7.74
C LYS A 23 -13.59 -5.12 -6.56
N THR A 24 -12.86 -4.02 -6.31
CA THR A 24 -11.85 -3.95 -5.26
C THR A 24 -11.96 -2.66 -4.46
N VAL A 25 -11.44 -2.72 -3.24
CA VAL A 25 -11.21 -1.56 -2.38
C VAL A 25 -9.74 -1.48 -2.06
N GLN A 26 -9.11 -0.39 -2.47
CA GLN A 26 -7.76 -0.06 -2.04
C GLN A 26 -7.82 0.53 -0.63
N VAL A 27 -7.07 -0.05 0.30
CA VAL A 27 -7.01 0.42 1.69
C VAL A 27 -5.56 0.70 2.09
N VAL A 28 -5.33 1.80 2.82
CA VAL A 28 -4.06 2.10 3.49
C VAL A 28 -4.30 2.27 4.98
N MET A 29 -3.47 1.60 5.76
CA MET A 29 -3.49 1.65 7.22
C MET A 29 -2.20 2.28 7.73
N ALA A 30 -2.31 3.29 8.57
CA ALA A 30 -1.18 3.76 9.37
C ALA A 30 -1.03 2.86 10.59
N ARG A 31 0.20 2.48 10.91
CA ARG A 31 0.55 1.66 12.06
C ARG A 31 1.65 2.33 12.86
N GLY A 32 1.47 2.39 14.17
CA GLY A 32 2.51 2.85 15.09
C GLY A 32 3.70 1.88 15.13
N ILE A 33 4.90 2.42 15.01
CA ILE A 33 6.15 1.64 15.11
C ILE A 33 6.51 1.42 16.59
N PHE A 34 6.52 2.50 17.38
CA PHE A 34 6.89 2.44 18.80
C PHE A 34 5.72 2.12 19.73
N LYS A 35 4.48 2.30 19.26
CA LYS A 35 3.26 2.07 20.03
C LYS A 35 2.32 1.18 19.24
N SER A 36 1.62 0.28 19.93
CA SER A 36 0.66 -0.63 19.32
C SER A 36 -0.65 0.11 19.00
N TRP A 37 -0.72 0.75 17.84
CA TRP A 37 -1.95 1.31 17.28
C TRP A 37 -1.97 1.14 15.78
N LYS A 38 -3.18 1.13 15.22
CA LYS A 38 -3.41 1.05 13.77
C LYS A 38 -4.72 1.76 13.41
N GLN A 39 -4.75 2.47 12.29
CA GLN A 39 -5.93 3.18 11.81
C GLN A 39 -5.96 3.20 10.28
N VAL A 40 -7.14 3.00 9.68
CA VAL A 40 -7.33 3.19 8.24
C VAL A 40 -7.29 4.68 7.93
N VAL A 41 -6.40 5.09 7.03
CA VAL A 41 -6.19 6.50 6.66
C VAL A 41 -6.59 6.82 5.22
N PHE A 42 -6.78 5.79 4.40
CA PHE A 42 -7.26 5.93 3.03
C PHE A 42 -8.06 4.70 2.64
N TYR A 43 -9.18 4.93 1.96
CA TYR A 43 -9.90 3.90 1.23
C TYR A 43 -10.45 4.49 -0.07
N LYS A 44 -10.47 3.69 -1.14
CA LYS A 44 -11.12 4.05 -2.40
C LYS A 44 -11.47 2.80 -3.21
N TYR A 45 -12.62 2.84 -3.89
CA TYR A 45 -13.06 1.77 -4.79
C TYR A 45 -12.30 1.80 -6.12
N ASP A 46 -12.01 0.61 -6.65
CA ASP A 46 -11.47 0.34 -8.00
C ASP A 46 -10.34 1.29 -8.43
N THR A 47 -9.49 1.68 -7.48
CA THR A 47 -8.42 2.65 -7.72
C THR A 47 -7.08 2.04 -7.31
N PRO A 48 -6.12 1.89 -8.25
CA PRO A 48 -4.78 1.44 -7.90
C PRO A 48 -4.04 2.47 -7.06
N MET A 49 -3.09 2.02 -6.23
CA MET A 49 -2.20 2.93 -5.51
C MET A 49 -1.24 3.64 -6.48
N THR A 50 -1.30 4.97 -6.54
CA THR A 50 -0.38 5.80 -7.32
C THR A 50 0.57 6.59 -6.42
N SER A 51 1.66 7.11 -7.02
CA SER A 51 2.63 7.96 -6.31
C SER A 51 1.95 9.19 -5.72
N ASP A 52 1.04 9.82 -6.46
CA ASP A 52 0.35 11.03 -6.02
C ASP A 52 -0.55 10.77 -4.81
N ILE A 53 -1.28 9.65 -4.82
CA ILE A 53 -2.12 9.24 -3.69
C ILE A 53 -1.23 8.98 -2.48
N LEU A 54 -0.15 8.21 -2.65
CA LEU A 54 0.77 7.86 -1.57
C LEU A 54 1.42 9.10 -0.95
N LEU A 55 1.95 10.00 -1.78
CA LEU A 55 2.57 11.24 -1.33
C LEU A 55 1.56 12.15 -0.61
N LYS A 56 0.32 12.24 -1.10
CA LYS A 56 -0.75 13.00 -0.44
C LYS A 56 -1.09 12.44 0.94
N ILE A 57 -1.13 11.11 1.10
CA ILE A 57 -1.33 10.46 2.41
C ILE A 57 -0.18 10.82 3.35
N ILE A 58 1.06 10.73 2.88
CA ILE A 58 2.26 11.07 3.68
C ILE A 58 2.24 12.53 4.12
N ILE A 59 1.92 13.45 3.21
CA ILE A 59 1.78 14.88 3.50
C ILE A 59 0.71 15.12 4.57
N ASN A 60 -0.47 14.51 4.43
CA ASN A 60 -1.55 14.68 5.39
C ASN A 60 -1.19 14.13 6.78
N LEU A 61 -0.53 12.97 6.85
CA LEU A 61 -0.04 12.42 8.12
C LEU A 61 0.99 13.32 8.77
N TYR A 62 1.91 13.89 7.99
CA TYR A 62 2.90 14.83 8.47
C TYR A 62 2.26 16.09 9.06
N ASN A 63 1.26 16.65 8.38
CA ASN A 63 0.54 17.85 8.85
C ASN A 63 -0.21 17.62 10.18
N ILE A 64 -0.59 16.39 10.49
CA ILE A 64 -1.24 16.00 11.77
C ILE A 64 -0.19 15.74 12.87
N GLY A 65 1.11 15.72 12.52
CA GLY A 65 2.22 15.51 13.45
C GLY A 65 2.80 14.09 13.45
N TYR A 66 2.39 13.23 12.50
CA TYR A 66 2.94 11.88 12.35
C TYR A 66 4.01 11.84 11.26
N THR A 67 5.20 11.38 11.60
CA THR A 67 6.25 11.15 10.58
C THR A 67 6.19 9.73 10.04
N VAL A 68 5.94 9.60 8.73
CA VAL A 68 6.03 8.32 8.03
C VAL A 68 7.50 8.04 7.71
N VAL A 69 8.02 6.90 8.18
CA VAL A 69 9.41 6.47 7.95
C VAL A 69 9.52 5.27 7.01
N SER A 70 8.43 4.53 6.84
CA SER A 70 8.40 3.36 5.98
C SER A 70 7.01 3.12 5.40
N VAL A 71 6.97 2.51 4.22
CA VAL A 71 5.75 2.01 3.58
C VAL A 71 5.93 0.53 3.27
N THR A 72 4.87 -0.25 3.44
CA THR A 72 4.88 -1.69 3.15
C THR A 72 3.76 -2.00 2.17
N SER A 73 4.07 -2.73 1.11
CA SER A 73 3.09 -3.22 0.14
C SER A 73 3.35 -4.67 -0.23
N ASP A 74 2.36 -5.32 -0.81
CA ASP A 74 2.57 -6.58 -1.51
C ASP A 74 3.46 -6.37 -2.76
N MET A 75 3.71 -7.46 -3.48
CA MET A 75 4.49 -7.46 -4.72
C MET A 75 3.59 -7.65 -5.95
N GLY A 76 2.34 -7.19 -5.89
CA GLY A 76 1.45 -7.19 -7.05
C GLY A 76 2.00 -6.33 -8.19
N PRO A 77 1.64 -6.60 -9.46
CA PRO A 77 2.14 -5.85 -10.63
C PRO A 77 1.97 -4.33 -10.51
N THR A 78 0.84 -3.88 -9.96
CA THR A 78 0.53 -2.46 -9.72
C THR A 78 1.50 -1.84 -8.72
N ASN A 79 1.76 -2.50 -7.59
CA ASN A 79 2.67 -1.99 -6.55
C ASN A 79 4.13 -2.02 -7.01
N MET A 80 4.53 -3.02 -7.80
CA MET A 80 5.84 -3.01 -8.47
C MET A 80 5.98 -1.86 -9.47
N GLY A 81 4.90 -1.52 -10.19
CA GLY A 81 4.85 -0.34 -11.06
C GLY A 81 5.06 0.96 -10.29
N LEU A 82 4.42 1.08 -9.12
CA LEU A 82 4.60 2.21 -8.20
C LEU A 82 6.03 2.29 -7.66
N TRP A 83 6.65 1.17 -7.31
CA TRP A 83 8.05 1.18 -6.87
C TRP A 83 8.97 1.72 -7.96
N LYS A 84 8.78 1.27 -9.20
CA LYS A 84 9.54 1.77 -10.36
C LYS A 84 9.34 3.26 -10.57
N SER A 85 8.11 3.77 -10.48
CA SER A 85 7.85 5.22 -10.65
C SER A 85 8.50 6.08 -9.58
N MET A 86 8.76 5.51 -8.39
CA MET A 86 9.47 6.17 -7.29
C MET A 86 10.98 5.87 -7.27
N ASN A 87 11.55 5.28 -8.33
CA ASN A 87 12.96 4.86 -8.41
C ASN A 87 13.39 3.92 -7.28
N VAL A 88 12.47 3.05 -6.83
CA VAL A 88 12.74 2.01 -5.85
C VAL A 88 13.14 0.73 -6.58
N CYS A 89 14.32 0.24 -6.26
CA CYS A 89 14.92 -0.96 -6.86
C CYS A 89 15.88 -1.63 -5.85
N HIS A 90 16.58 -2.67 -6.30
CA HIS A 90 17.51 -3.42 -5.46
C HIS A 90 18.70 -2.60 -4.93
N THR A 91 19.11 -1.54 -5.63
CA THR A 91 20.18 -0.62 -5.16
C THR A 91 19.65 0.57 -4.37
N ASN A 92 18.37 0.92 -4.53
CA ASN A 92 17.73 2.02 -3.83
C ASN A 92 16.37 1.59 -3.27
N SER A 93 16.30 1.32 -1.96
CA SER A 93 15.08 0.87 -1.30
C SER A 93 14.24 1.99 -0.66
N SER A 94 14.49 3.25 -1.05
CA SER A 94 13.87 4.40 -0.39
C SER A 94 13.66 5.58 -1.33
N PHE A 95 12.76 6.48 -0.93
CA PHE A 95 12.51 7.74 -1.61
C PHE A 95 12.50 8.89 -0.61
N ASN A 96 12.65 10.13 -1.09
CA ASN A 96 12.69 11.31 -0.23
C ASN A 96 11.30 11.64 0.32
N HIS A 97 11.24 12.06 1.58
CA HIS A 97 10.00 12.53 2.18
C HIS A 97 9.55 13.85 1.50
N PRO A 98 8.28 14.00 1.07
CA PRO A 98 7.83 15.12 0.24
C PRO A 98 8.00 16.50 0.91
N LEU A 99 8.01 16.55 2.24
CA LEU A 99 8.15 17.78 3.03
C LEU A 99 9.44 17.87 3.84
N MET A 100 10.28 16.82 3.83
CA MET A 100 11.49 16.76 4.65
C MET A 100 12.67 16.25 3.81
N PRO A 101 13.44 17.15 3.16
CA PRO A 101 14.50 16.75 2.21
C PRO A 101 15.55 15.82 2.80
N ASN A 102 15.83 15.95 4.10
CA ASN A 102 16.86 15.16 4.81
C ASN A 102 16.33 13.84 5.37
N ARG A 103 15.06 13.48 5.11
CA ARG A 103 14.48 12.21 5.55
C ARG A 103 14.05 11.36 4.38
N ARG A 104 14.30 10.07 4.51
CA ARG A 104 13.90 9.05 3.55
C ARG A 104 12.79 8.18 4.11
N ILE A 105 11.94 7.70 3.21
CA ILE A 105 10.89 6.73 3.49
C ILE A 105 11.32 5.43 2.84
N HIS A 106 11.48 4.40 3.67
CA HIS A 106 11.92 3.08 3.22
C HIS A 106 10.74 2.25 2.73
N VAL A 107 10.92 1.58 1.60
CA VAL A 107 9.91 0.69 1.03
C VAL A 107 10.22 -0.75 1.41
N PHE A 108 9.23 -1.44 1.97
CA PHE A 108 9.31 -2.85 2.33
C PHE A 108 8.29 -3.66 1.54
N ALA A 109 8.71 -4.85 1.14
CA ALA A 109 7.80 -5.89 0.66
C ALA A 109 7.13 -6.60 1.85
N ASP A 110 5.91 -7.09 1.67
CA ASP A 110 5.25 -7.95 2.65
C ASP A 110 5.99 -9.30 2.81
N ALA A 111 6.73 -9.43 3.91
CA ALA A 111 7.59 -10.59 4.16
C ALA A 111 6.83 -11.94 4.23
N PRO A 112 5.67 -12.04 4.89
CA PRO A 112 4.81 -13.23 4.80
C PRO A 112 4.46 -13.64 3.37
N HIS A 113 4.16 -12.67 2.48
CA HIS A 113 3.86 -12.96 1.08
C HIS A 113 5.09 -13.51 0.35
N LEU A 114 6.27 -12.91 0.57
CA LEU A 114 7.55 -13.40 0.04
C LEU A 114 7.83 -14.85 0.46
N LEU A 115 7.69 -15.18 1.74
CA LEU A 115 7.92 -16.53 2.24
C LEU A 115 6.96 -17.55 1.61
N LYS A 116 5.69 -17.16 1.40
CA LYS A 116 4.70 -17.99 0.71
C LYS A 116 5.11 -18.27 -0.73
N LEU A 117 5.60 -17.26 -1.46
CA LEU A 117 6.08 -17.43 -2.83
C LEU A 117 7.32 -18.32 -2.91
N ILE A 118 8.29 -18.14 -2.00
CA ILE A 118 9.47 -19.01 -1.90
C ILE A 118 9.04 -20.46 -1.68
N ARG A 119 8.15 -20.71 -0.73
CA ARG A 119 7.63 -22.06 -0.45
C ARG A 119 6.97 -22.67 -1.69
N ASN A 120 6.10 -21.94 -2.37
CA ASN A 120 5.41 -22.46 -3.55
C ASN A 120 6.41 -22.82 -4.66
N ASN A 121 7.34 -21.91 -4.97
CA ASN A 121 8.37 -22.15 -5.98
C ASN A 121 9.26 -23.36 -5.64
N PHE A 122 9.62 -23.51 -4.37
CA PHE A 122 10.35 -24.69 -3.90
C PHE A 122 9.58 -25.99 -4.12
N LEU A 123 8.28 -26.01 -3.82
CA LEU A 123 7.45 -27.21 -3.99
C LEU A 123 7.18 -27.53 -5.46
N ASP A 124 6.99 -26.51 -6.30
CA ASP A 124 6.63 -26.67 -7.71
C ASP A 124 7.85 -27.01 -8.58
N HIS A 125 9.02 -26.46 -8.25
CA HIS A 125 10.20 -26.48 -9.14
C HIS A 125 11.52 -26.86 -8.44
N GLY A 126 11.59 -26.80 -7.11
CA GLY A 126 12.86 -26.90 -6.37
C GLY A 126 13.74 -25.65 -6.52
N PHE A 127 14.93 -25.67 -5.92
CA PHE A 127 15.93 -24.59 -6.05
C PHE A 127 17.27 -25.15 -6.48
N LEU A 128 17.93 -24.45 -7.40
CA LEU A 128 19.37 -24.59 -7.62
C LEU A 128 20.04 -23.52 -6.77
N LEU A 129 20.73 -23.94 -5.71
CA LEU A 129 21.41 -23.08 -4.75
C LEU A 129 22.91 -23.00 -5.05
#